data_AF-A0AAP2HEF0-F1
#
_entry.id   AF-A0AAP2HEF0-F1
#
_cell.length_a   1.000
_cell.length_b   1.000
_cell.length_c   1.000
_cell.angle_alpha   90.00
_cell.angle_beta   90.00
_cell.angle_gamma   90.00
#
_symmetry.space_group_name_H-M   'P 1'
#
loop_
_entity.id
_entity.type
_entity.pdbx_description
1 polymer ?
#
loop_
_entity_poly.entity_id
_entity_poly.type
_entity_poly.pdbx_seq_one_letter_code
_entity_poly.pdbx_strand_id
1 'polypeptide(L)'
;MGFATFLHSLVAFDLVLNFLPATPEIRALWAVDGSVKALWLCFVAVGSSTVIAFGRAPRAGFALSLLATGCLYFASIGLWHEIKGGFWICIAANLVAAWGVWSNRAGSSAAA
;
A
#
# COMPACT_ATOMS: atom_id res chain seq x y z
N MET A 1 3.17 6.90 2.50
CA MET A 1 3.15 5.59 1.81
C MET A 1 4.22 4.63 2.33
N GLY A 2 5.50 5.02 2.37
CA GLY A 2 6.59 4.14 2.87
C GLY A 2 6.34 3.53 4.26
N PHE A 3 5.87 4.32 5.23
CA PHE A 3 5.51 3.81 6.56
C PHE A 3 4.43 2.70 6.51
N ALA A 4 3.35 2.92 5.75
CA ALA A 4 2.29 1.94 5.60
C ALA A 4 2.81 0.65 4.93
N THR A 5 3.61 0.79 3.87
CA THR A 5 4.25 -0.35 3.21
C THR A 5 5.13 -1.14 4.17
N PHE A 6 5.95 -0.47 4.98
CA PHE A 6 6.83 -1.11 5.95
C PHE A 6 6.03 -1.93 6.99
N LEU A 7 5.03 -1.33 7.63
CA LEU A 7 4.21 -2.03 8.63
C LEU A 7 3.56 -3.30 8.08
N HIS A 8 3.03 -3.22 6.88
CA HIS A 8 2.33 -4.34 6.25
C HIS A 8 3.27 -5.34 5.57
N SER A 9 4.56 -5.03 5.43
CA SER A 9 5.56 -5.97 4.92
C SER A 9 5.68 -7.17 5.84
N LEU A 10 5.59 -6.96 7.16
CA LEU A 10 5.60 -8.05 8.15
C LEU A 10 4.44 -9.02 7.90
N VAL A 11 3.21 -8.51 7.73
CA VAL A 11 2.03 -9.33 7.43
C VAL A 11 2.20 -10.05 6.09
N ALA A 12 2.60 -9.32 5.04
CA ALA A 12 2.74 -9.88 3.70
C ALA A 12 3.76 -11.02 3.64
N PHE A 13 4.91 -10.87 4.30
CA PHE A 13 5.93 -11.91 4.35
C PHE A 13 5.52 -13.06 5.26
N ASP A 14 4.86 -12.79 6.39
CA ASP A 14 4.42 -13.85 7.30
C ASP A 14 3.39 -14.77 6.65
N LEU A 15 2.48 -14.25 5.82
CA LEU A 15 1.50 -15.05 5.07
C LEU A 15 2.12 -16.12 4.14
N VAL A 16 3.41 -15.97 3.80
CA VAL A 16 4.14 -16.84 2.89
C VAL A 16 5.22 -17.64 3.61
N LEU A 17 5.95 -16.99 4.51
CA LEU A 17 7.12 -17.57 5.20
C LEU A 17 6.76 -18.19 6.54
N ASN A 18 5.58 -17.89 7.10
CA ASN A 18 5.05 -18.44 8.36
C ASN A 18 6.06 -18.36 9.53
N PHE A 19 6.64 -17.18 9.75
CA PHE A 19 7.71 -16.99 10.76
C PHE A 19 7.17 -16.58 12.13
N LEU A 20 5.92 -16.12 12.21
CA LEU A 20 5.25 -15.87 13.49
C LEU A 20 4.86 -17.19 14.18
N PRO A 21 4.65 -17.18 15.51
CA PRO A 21 4.20 -18.36 16.23
C PRO A 21 2.87 -18.90 15.67
N ALA A 22 2.79 -20.21 15.45
CA ALA A 22 1.64 -20.90 14.86
C ALA A 22 0.46 -21.05 15.85
N THR A 23 -0.04 -19.94 16.38
CA THR A 23 -1.30 -19.94 17.12
C THR A 23 -2.46 -20.29 16.18
N PRO A 24 -3.62 -20.75 16.69
CA PRO A 24 -4.78 -21.05 15.85
C PRO A 24 -5.21 -19.87 14.97
N GLU A 25 -5.12 -18.65 15.50
CA GLU A 25 -5.49 -17.42 14.81
C GLU A 25 -4.54 -17.12 13.64
N ILE A 26 -3.23 -17.21 13.88
CA ILE A 26 -2.21 -16.97 12.85
C ILE A 26 -2.27 -18.05 11.76
N ARG A 27 -2.50 -19.31 12.12
CA ARG A 27 -2.71 -20.39 11.15
C ARG A 27 -3.93 -20.16 10.25
N ALA A 28 -5.01 -19.60 10.79
CA ALA A 28 -6.18 -19.23 9.99
C ALA A 28 -5.84 -18.12 8.98
N LEU A 29 -5.02 -17.15 9.37
CA LEU A 29 -4.54 -16.10 8.46
C LEU A 29 -3.63 -16.66 7.36
N TRP A 30 -2.79 -17.66 7.65
CA TRP A 30 -1.96 -18.30 6.63
C TRP A 30 -2.75 -19.14 5.63
N ALA A 31 -3.94 -19.62 6.02
CA ALA A 31 -4.80 -20.46 5.18
C ALA A 31 -5.59 -19.67 4.12
N VAL A 32 -5.43 -18.35 4.04
CA VAL A 32 -6.07 -17.54 3.00
C VAL A 32 -5.62 -17.91 1.59
N ASP A 33 -6.48 -17.60 0.63
CA ASP A 33 -6.25 -17.87 -0.78
C ASP A 33 -4.96 -17.24 -1.32
N GLY A 34 -4.33 -17.90 -2.30
CA GLY A 34 -3.09 -17.43 -2.91
C GLY A 34 -3.20 -16.04 -3.54
N SER A 35 -4.39 -15.66 -4.04
CA SER A 35 -4.64 -14.32 -4.59
C SER A 35 -4.54 -13.23 -3.52
N VAL A 36 -5.00 -13.49 -2.30
CA VAL A 36 -4.90 -12.54 -1.16
C VAL A 36 -3.43 -12.32 -0.81
N LYS A 37 -2.64 -13.39 -0.77
CA LYS A 37 -1.19 -13.32 -0.53
C LYS A 37 -0.47 -12.53 -1.63
N ALA A 38 -0.84 -12.77 -2.89
CA ALA A 38 -0.29 -12.03 -4.02
C ALA A 38 -0.63 -10.52 -3.94
N LEU A 39 -1.85 -10.17 -3.54
CA LEU A 39 -2.25 -8.76 -3.34
C LEU A 39 -1.45 -8.09 -2.22
N TRP A 40 -1.17 -8.80 -1.13
CA TRP A 40 -0.29 -8.30 -0.05
C TRP A 40 1.13 -8.03 -0.53
N LEU A 41 1.75 -8.97 -1.25
CA LEU A 41 3.08 -8.80 -1.81
C LEU A 41 3.11 -7.68 -2.87
N CYS A 42 2.07 -7.60 -3.70
CA CYS A 42 1.91 -6.55 -4.70
C CYS A 42 1.81 -5.17 -4.03
N PHE A 43 1.03 -5.05 -2.95
CA PHE A 43 0.97 -3.81 -2.16
C PHE A 43 2.36 -3.40 -1.66
N VAL A 44 3.15 -4.35 -1.14
CA VAL A 44 4.50 -4.06 -0.65
C VAL A 44 5.42 -3.59 -1.78
N ALA A 45 5.42 -4.30 -2.91
CA ALA A 45 6.26 -3.97 -4.07
C ALA A 45 5.88 -2.60 -4.69
N VAL A 46 4.60 -2.38 -4.97
CA VAL A 46 4.08 -1.14 -5.57
C VAL A 46 4.19 0.03 -4.58
N GLY A 47 3.88 -0.20 -3.31
CA GLY A 47 4.00 0.80 -2.25
C GLY A 47 5.45 1.26 -2.02
N SER A 48 6.42 0.34 -2.11
CA SER A 48 7.85 0.68 -2.06
C SER A 48 8.27 1.47 -3.30
N SER A 49 7.85 1.01 -4.48
CA SER A 49 8.13 1.69 -5.76
C SER A 49 7.56 3.11 -5.80
N THR A 50 6.41 3.33 -5.16
CA THR A 50 5.77 4.64 -5.01
C THR A 50 6.68 5.65 -4.31
N VAL A 51 7.37 5.23 -3.25
CA VAL A 51 8.28 6.11 -2.49
C VAL A 51 9.43 6.59 -3.37
N ILE A 52 10.01 5.67 -4.15
CA ILE A 52 11.09 5.98 -5.09
C ILE A 52 10.58 6.89 -6.21
N ALA A 53 9.41 6.58 -6.77
CA ALA A 53 8.81 7.30 -7.87
C ALA A 53 8.45 8.76 -7.52
N PHE A 54 8.03 9.03 -6.28
CA PHE A 54 7.77 10.42 -5.85
C PHE A 54 9.00 11.33 -5.96
N GLY A 55 10.22 10.79 -5.80
CA GLY A 55 11.45 11.56 -5.93
C GLY A 55 11.89 11.87 -7.37
N ARG A 56 11.40 11.10 -8.36
CA ARG A 56 11.81 11.25 -9.77
C ARG A 56 10.70 11.73 -10.70
N ALA A 57 9.49 11.22 -10.48
CA ALA A 57 8.32 11.47 -11.32
C ALA A 57 7.05 11.49 -10.44
N PRO A 58 6.72 12.64 -9.81
CA PRO A 58 5.63 12.74 -8.84
C PRO A 58 4.27 12.24 -9.33
N ARG A 59 3.97 12.40 -10.63
CA ARG A 59 2.74 11.89 -11.26
C ARG A 59 2.69 10.36 -11.30
N ALA A 60 3.82 9.73 -11.66
CA ALA A 60 3.94 8.28 -11.63
C ALA A 60 3.88 7.75 -10.19
N GLY A 61 4.52 8.46 -9.25
CA GLY A 61 4.39 8.19 -7.82
C GLY A 61 2.93 8.19 -7.36
N PHE A 62 2.15 9.21 -7.72
CA PHE A 62 0.73 9.27 -7.38
C PHE A 62 -0.09 8.12 -8.00
N ALA A 63 0.14 7.79 -9.27
CA ALA A 63 -0.54 6.66 -9.91
C ALA A 63 -0.25 5.33 -9.20
N LEU A 64 1.02 5.10 -8.84
CA LEU A 64 1.43 3.91 -8.07
C LEU A 64 0.84 3.91 -6.65
N SER A 65 0.70 5.08 -6.02
CA SER A 65 0.11 5.17 -4.68
C SER A 65 -1.37 4.78 -4.66
N LEU A 66 -2.11 5.16 -5.70
CA LEU A 66 -3.50 4.72 -5.91
C LEU A 66 -3.57 3.21 -6.13
N LEU A 67 -2.71 2.66 -6.99
CA LEU A 67 -2.65 1.22 -7.25
C LEU A 67 -2.34 0.43 -5.97
N ALA A 68 -1.32 0.86 -5.20
CA ALA A 68 -0.98 0.25 -3.91
C ALA A 68 -2.18 0.27 -2.95
N THR A 69 -2.89 1.40 -2.88
CA THR A 69 -4.05 1.53 -1.99
C THR A 69 -5.19 0.60 -2.41
N GLY A 70 -5.41 0.42 -3.71
CA GLY A 70 -6.35 -0.56 -4.25
C GLY A 70 -5.97 -2.00 -3.88
N CYS A 71 -4.69 -2.37 -4.03
CA CYS A 71 -4.20 -3.68 -3.59
C CYS A 71 -4.45 -3.90 -2.10
N LEU A 72 -4.14 -2.91 -1.26
CA LEU A 72 -4.34 -3.00 0.19
C LEU A 72 -5.82 -3.16 0.57
N TYR A 73 -6.73 -2.52 -0.16
CA TYR A 73 -8.17 -2.66 0.05
C TYR A 73 -8.61 -4.11 -0.13
N PHE A 74 -8.34 -4.70 -1.30
CA PHE A 74 -8.74 -6.07 -1.60
C PHE A 74 -7.99 -7.09 -0.73
N ALA A 75 -6.72 -6.85 -0.42
CA ALA A 75 -5.93 -7.68 0.49
C ALA A 75 -6.50 -7.68 1.92
N SER A 76 -6.93 -6.51 2.42
CA SER A 76 -7.51 -6.38 3.78
C SER A 76 -8.87 -7.05 3.87
N ILE A 77 -9.74 -6.85 2.88
CA ILE A 77 -11.03 -7.54 2.81
C ILE A 77 -10.84 -9.06 2.68
N GLY A 78 -9.86 -9.51 1.90
CA GLY A 78 -9.57 -10.93 1.73
C GLY A 78 -8.99 -11.60 2.98
N LEU A 79 -8.26 -10.87 3.82
CA LEU A 79 -7.61 -11.41 5.01
C LEU A 79 -8.46 -11.27 6.29
N TRP A 80 -9.06 -10.10 6.50
CA TRP A 80 -9.78 -9.77 7.74
C TRP A 80 -11.28 -9.55 7.54
N HIS A 81 -11.79 -9.60 6.31
CA HIS A 81 -13.17 -9.26 5.97
C HIS A 81 -13.60 -7.84 6.37
N GLU A 82 -12.63 -6.96 6.62
CA GLU A 82 -12.86 -5.59 7.04
C GLU A 82 -11.72 -4.66 6.60
N ILE A 83 -12.01 -3.36 6.56
CA ILE A 83 -11.03 -2.33 6.23
C ILE A 83 -10.38 -1.85 7.52
N LYS A 84 -9.08 -2.08 7.66
CA LYS A 84 -8.30 -1.68 8.84
C LYS A 84 -7.73 -0.27 8.72
N GLY A 85 -7.28 0.28 9.86
CA GLY A 85 -6.69 1.63 9.95
C GLY A 85 -5.56 1.91 8.95
N GLY A 86 -4.77 0.89 8.60
CA GLY A 86 -3.72 0.99 7.58
C GLY A 86 -4.20 1.50 6.23
N PHE A 87 -5.42 1.14 5.82
CA PHE A 87 -6.04 1.63 4.58
C PHE A 87 -6.31 3.13 4.63
N TRP A 88 -6.86 3.63 5.75
CA TRP A 88 -7.16 5.05 5.91
C TRP A 88 -5.91 5.93 5.91
N ILE A 89 -4.79 5.41 6.42
CA ILE A 89 -3.48 6.07 6.31
C ILE A 89 -3.05 6.20 4.83
N CYS A 90 -3.28 5.15 4.02
CA CYS A 90 -2.97 5.19 2.60
C CYS A 90 -3.85 6.20 1.84
N ILE A 91 -5.15 6.28 2.17
CA ILE A 91 -6.06 7.30 1.62
C ILE A 91 -5.58 8.71 1.96
N ALA A 92 -5.26 8.99 3.23
CA ALA A 92 -4.72 10.29 3.64
C ALA A 92 -3.43 10.63 2.89
N ALA A 93 -2.52 9.66 2.73
CA ALA A 93 -1.29 9.85 1.95
C ALA A 93 -1.55 10.14 0.47
N ASN A 94 -2.57 9.53 -0.14
CA ASN A 94 -2.96 9.84 -1.52
C ASN A 94 -3.50 11.27 -1.66
N LEU A 95 -4.30 11.74 -0.70
CA LEU A 95 -4.82 13.12 -0.72
C LEU A 95 -3.69 14.14 -0.63
N VAL A 96 -2.71 13.92 0.25
CA VAL A 96 -1.52 14.76 0.36
C VAL A 96 -0.69 14.71 -0.93
N ALA A 97 -0.52 13.54 -1.53
CA ALA A 97 0.19 13.40 -2.80
C ALA A 97 -0.54 14.12 -3.95
N ALA A 98 -1.87 14.00 -4.03
CA ALA A 98 -2.68 14.70 -5.02
C ALA A 98 -2.53 16.23 -4.90
N TRP A 99 -2.57 16.74 -3.66
CA TRP A 99 -2.33 18.15 -3.36
C TRP A 99 -0.93 18.60 -3.81
N GLY A 100 0.10 17.83 -3.51
CA GLY A 100 1.48 18.10 -3.94
C GLY A 100 1.64 18.10 -5.47
N VAL A 101 0.96 17.21 -6.18
CA VAL A 101 0.98 17.17 -7.65
C VAL A 101 0.22 18.36 -8.25
N TRP A 102 -0.89 18.78 -7.66
CA TRP A 102 -1.67 19.94 -8.13
C TRP A 102 -0.92 21.25 -7.91
N SER A 103 -0.42 21.49 -6.71
CA SER A 103 0.30 22.73 -6.36
C SER A 103 1.52 22.98 -7.26
N ASN A 104 2.27 21.93 -7.60
CA ASN A 104 3.37 22.02 -8.56
C ASN A 104 2.92 22.43 -9.98
N ARG A 105 1.70 22.08 -10.41
CA ARG A 105 1.16 22.55 -11.70
C ARG A 105 0.84 24.04 -11.67
N ALA A 106 0.20 24.51 -10.59
CA ALA A 106 -0.17 25.91 -10.44
C ALA A 106 1.04 26.86 -10.47
N GLY A 107 2.16 26.44 -9.87
CA GLY A 107 3.43 27.19 -9.94
C GLY A 107 4.05 27.22 -11.34
N SER A 108 3.98 26.11 -12.09
CA SER A 108 4.50 26.05 -13.47
C SER A 108 3.69 26.86 -14.49
N SER A 109 2.38 27.02 -14.28
CA SER A 109 1.51 27.85 -15.13
C SER A 109 1.62 29.35 -14.85
N ALA A 110 2.15 29.75 -13.70
CA ALA A 110 2.39 31.16 -13.37
C ALA A 110 3.77 31.67 -13.82
N ALA A 111 4.66 30.76 -14.22
CA ALA A 111 6.03 31.07 -14.64
C ALA A 111 6.23 31.02 -16.18
N ALA A 112 5.17 30.76 -16.94
CA ALA A 112 5.13 30.75 -18.41
C ALA A 112 4.31 31.94 -18.92
#